data_AF-A0A7X7ADA1-F1
#
_entry.id   AF-A0A7X7ADA1-F1
#
_cell.length_a   1.000
_cell.length_b   1.000
_cell.length_c   1.000
_cell.angle_alpha   90.00
_cell.angle_beta   90.00
_cell.angle_gamma   90.00
#
_symmetry.space_group_name_H-M   'P 1'
#
loop_
_entity.id
_entity.type
_entity.pdbx_description
1 polymer ?
#
loop_
_entity_poly.entity_id
_entity_poly.type
_entity_poly.pdbx_seq_one_letter_code
_entity_poly.pdbx_strand_id
1 'polypeptide(L)' 'MKPTSTLFVGIDVSWDTNQICALNFNQDVFFNESFKNTPDASTILIDKIDS' A
#
# COMPACT_ATOMS: atom_id res chain seq x y z
N MET A 1 25.42 -10.11 2.16
CA MET A 1 24.36 -9.08 2.15
C MET A 1 23.02 -9.80 2.27
N LYS A 2 22.26 -9.57 3.35
CA LYS A 2 20.83 -9.88 3.33
C LYS A 2 20.14 -8.69 2.65
N PRO A 3 19.21 -8.87 1.70
CA PRO A 3 18.49 -7.76 1.11
C PRO A 3 17.45 -7.26 2.13
N THR A 4 17.90 -6.61 3.20
CA THR A 4 17.04 -6.00 4.22
C THR A 4 16.40 -4.70 3.72
N SER A 5 16.73 -4.27 2.50
CA SER A 5 16.20 -3.07 1.84
C SER A 5 15.10 -3.37 0.81
N THR A 6 14.68 -4.62 0.64
CA THR A 6 13.59 -4.95 -0.29
C THR A 6 12.25 -4.64 0.35
N LEU A 7 11.49 -3.75 -0.30
CA LEU A 7 10.09 -3.49 -0.01
C LEU A 7 9.22 -4.38 -0.91
N PHE A 8 8.26 -5.06 -0.31
CA PHE A 8 7.23 -5.83 -0.99
C PHE A 8 5.93 -5.02 -0.95
N VAL A 9 5.31 -4.82 -2.11
CA VAL A 9 4.02 -4.11 -2.22
C VAL A 9 3.00 -5.09 -2.77
N GLY A 10 1.94 -5.34 -2.01
CA GLY A 10 0.76 -6.08 -2.44
C GLY A 10 -0.39 -5.13 -2.74
N ILE A 11 -1.07 -5.34 -3.85
CA ILE A 11 -2.26 -4.59 -4.25
C ILE A 11 -3.38 -5.59 -4.54
N ASP A 12 -4.50 -5.43 -3.86
CA ASP A 12 -5.76 -6.11 -4.16
C ASP A 12 -6.70 -5.10 -4.83
N VAL A 13 -7.14 -5.42 -6.05
CA VAL A 13 -8.00 -4.56 -6.85
C VAL A 13 -9.36 -5.21 -6.99
N SER A 14 -10.40 -4.51 -6.53
CA SER A 14 -11.78 -4.98 -6.61
C SER A 14 -12.72 -3.90 -7.14
N TRP A 15 -13.97 -4.26 -7.37
CA TRP A 15 -14.96 -3.34 -7.94
C TRP A 15 -15.25 -2.15 -7.01
N ASP A 16 -15.43 -2.42 -5.71
CA ASP A 16 -15.88 -1.41 -4.75
C ASP A 16 -14.72 -0.80 -3.94
N THR A 17 -13.77 -1.63 -3.51
CA THR A 17 -12.72 -1.24 -2.57
C THR A 17 -11.39 -1.90 -2.93
N ASN A 18 -10.32 -1.12 -2.99
CA ASN A 18 -8.98 -1.61 -3.21
C ASN A 18 -8.22 -1.68 -1.88
N GLN A 19 -7.22 -2.56 -1.81
CA GLN A 19 -6.30 -2.66 -0.68
C GLN A 19 -4.88 -2.52 -1.19
N ILE A 20 -4.04 -1.86 -0.41
CA ILE A 20 -2.60 -1.81 -0.65
C ILE A 20 -1.86 -2.04 0.65
N CYS A 21 -0.81 -2.86 0.60
CA CYS A 21 0.03 -3.16 1.74
C CYS A 21 1.50 -3.14 1.33
N ALA A 22 2.36 -2.50 2.13
CA ALA A 22 3.80 -2.48 1.94
C ALA A 22 4.51 -3.02 3.20
N LEU A 23 5.38 -4.01 3.00
CA LEU A 23 6.12 -4.68 4.07
C LEU A 23 7.55 -5.03 3.65
N ASN A 24 8.46 -5.21 4.59
CA ASN A 24 9.82 -5.69 4.31
C ASN A 24 9.93 -7.22 4.43
N PHE A 25 11.13 -7.75 4.23
CA PHE A 25 11.41 -9.18 4.38
C PHE A 25 11.09 -9.75 5.77
N ASN A 26 11.19 -8.93 6.83
CA ASN A 26 10.84 -9.35 8.19
C ASN A 26 9.34 -9.30 8.47
N GLN A 27 8.52 -8.93 7.46
CA GLN A 27 7.08 -8.70 7.58
C GLN A 27 6.72 -7.49 8.45
N ASP A 28 7.66 -6.57 8.67
CA ASP A 28 7.33 -5.27 9.26
C ASP A 28 6.46 -4.51 8.27
N VAL A 29 5.24 -4.14 8.69
CA VAL A 29 4.26 -3.43 7.86
C VAL A 29 4.49 -1.94 7.96
N PHE A 30 4.74 -1.29 6.83
CA PHE A 30 4.90 0.16 6.74
C PHE A 30 3.60 0.86 6.33
N PHE A 31 2.77 0.16 5.56
CA PHE A 31 1.56 0.70 4.99
C PHE A 31 0.56 -0.44 4.78
N ASN A 32 -0.71 -0.27 5.18
CA ASN A 32 -1.77 -1.23 4.94
C ASN A 32 -3.12 -0.51 4.98
N GLU A 33 -3.57 -0.04 3.82
CA GLU A 33 -4.72 0.84 3.71
C GLU A 33 -5.74 0.28 2.73
N SER A 34 -7.01 0.48 3.10
CA SER A 34 -8.17 0.21 2.26
C SER A 34 -8.74 1.52 1.75
N PHE A 35 -9.13 1.56 0.48
CA PHE A 35 -9.69 2.76 -0.13
C PHE A 35 -10.75 2.42 -1.17
N LYS A 36 -11.74 3.32 -1.33
CA LYS A 36 -12.77 3.15 -2.37
C LYS A 36 -12.12 3.12 -3.74
N ASN A 37 -12.65 2.31 -4.64
CA ASN A 37 -12.19 2.26 -6.03
C ASN A 37 -12.71 3.48 -6.83
N THR A 38 -12.27 4.66 -6.43
CA THR A 38 -12.57 5.93 -7.10
C THR A 38 -11.29 6.77 -7.27
N PRO A 39 -11.23 7.65 -8.29
CA PRO A 39 -10.08 8.52 -8.48
C PRO A 39 -9.77 9.39 -7.24
N ASP A 40 -10.80 10.02 -6.64
CA ASP A 40 -10.61 10.90 -5.47
C ASP A 40 -10.01 10.16 -4.27
N ALA A 41 -10.47 8.93 -4.01
CA ALA A 41 -9.94 8.11 -2.92
C ALA A 41 -8.49 7.69 -3.18
N SER A 42 -8.11 7.51 -4.45
CA SER A 42 -6.71 7.25 -4.84
C SER A 42 -5.83 8.48 -4.56
N THR A 43 -6.29 9.68 -4.90
CA THR A 43 -5.55 10.92 -4.60
C THR A 43 -5.35 11.10 -3.10
N ILE A 44 -6.41 10.94 -2.30
CA ILE A 44 -6.32 11.00 -0.83
C ILE A 44 -5.30 10.00 -0.28
N LEU A 45 -5.24 8.80 -0.85
CA LEU A 45 -4.29 7.79 -0.44
C LEU A 45 -2.85 8.17 -0.77
N ILE A 46 -2.61 8.74 -1.96
CA ILE A 46 -1.29 9.24 -2.38
C ILE A 46 -0.83 10.37 -1.46
N ASP A 47 -1.71 11.32 -1.17
CA ASP A 47 -1.41 12.45 -0.27
C ASP A 47 -1.02 11.97 1.14
N LYS A 48 -1.60 10.86 1.62
CA LYS A 48 -1.21 10.23 2.90
C LYS A 48 0.17 9.55 2.86
N ILE A 49 0.60 9.07 1.68
CA ILE A 49 1.90 8.39 1.53
C ILE A 49 3.03 9.42 1.39
N ASP A 50 2.75 10.54 0.72
CA ASP A 50 3.74 11.61 0.48
C ASP A 50 3.94 12.54 1.70
N SER A 51 3.08 12.47 2.72
CA SER A 51 3.12 13.28 3.95
C SER A 51 3.97 12.67 5.07
#